data_AF-A0AA39X9U0-F1
#
_entry.id   AF-A0AA39X9U0-F1
#
_cell.length_a   1.000
_cell.length_b   1.000
_cell.length_c   1.000
_cell.angle_alpha   90.00
_cell.angle_beta   90.00
_cell.angle_gamma   90.00
#
_symmetry.space_group_name_H-M   'P 1'
#
loop_
_entity.id
_entity.type
_entity.pdbx_description
1 polymer ?
#
loop_
_entity_poly.entity_id
_entity_poly.type
_entity_poly.pdbx_seq_one_letter_code
_entity_poly.pdbx_strand_id
1 'polypeptide(L)'
;MASQTKPIPALYTVYILRSTVRHASLYIGSTPNPPRRLSQHNGVVRGGAVRTSKGSLRPWEMVGLVSGFPSMVAALKFEWALTNPHLSMHIPSTSRLTVSTQVKANGHPRRPPKSLTSVLSNLHLLLRVPSFACWPLKAHFFAPEVYAAWQKWSTTANEQLRASLPVVTCFGPPPKDTTSTSRATAKEDDIASREEGSEEVESPTPWGIHALPLDYEPMKDYVAKGQGIFEFEQEGDCVVCREAIVSGQGLHALCANGACDGVGHLACWSRQLLPRTGENADDILPVQGKCPKCHGDVQWGDMMTELTLRLRGQKEVEKLLKTKRKRRVAKANIKTVVAT
;
A
#
# COMPACT_ATOMS: atom_id res chain seq x y z
N MET A 1 10.90 -21.84 17.31
CA MET A 1 10.09 -21.00 16.38
C MET A 1 11.04 -20.14 15.57
N ALA A 2 10.91 -20.05 14.25
CA ALA A 2 11.79 -19.21 13.45
C ALA A 2 11.65 -17.75 13.88
N SER A 3 12.74 -17.12 14.35
CA SER A 3 12.71 -15.71 14.71
C SER A 3 12.55 -14.88 13.44
N GLN A 4 11.51 -14.03 13.39
CA GLN A 4 11.33 -13.13 12.27
C GLN A 4 12.37 -12.01 12.36
N THR A 5 13.39 -12.07 11.50
CA THR A 5 14.54 -11.15 11.53
C THR A 5 14.33 -9.84 10.79
N LYS A 6 13.27 -9.74 9.97
CA LYS A 6 12.98 -8.56 9.15
C LYS A 6 11.89 -7.68 9.80
N PRO A 7 11.97 -6.35 9.64
CA PRO A 7 10.88 -5.45 10.05
C PRO A 7 9.64 -5.66 9.18
N ILE A 8 8.51 -5.06 9.58
CA ILE A 8 7.32 -4.97 8.74
C ILE A 8 7.69 -4.23 7.44
N PRO A 9 7.36 -4.75 6.24
CA PRO A 9 7.73 -4.12 4.97
C PRO A 9 7.12 -2.73 4.80
N ALA A 10 7.87 -1.80 4.19
CA ALA A 10 7.37 -0.46 3.85
C ALA A 10 6.11 -0.52 2.97
N LEU A 11 6.18 -1.34 1.91
CA LEU A 11 5.07 -1.63 1.06
C LEU A 11 5.06 -3.12 0.71
N TYR A 12 3.92 -3.75 0.90
CA TYR A 12 3.62 -5.04 0.30
C TYR A 12 2.16 -5.02 -0.15
N THR A 13 1.92 -5.51 -1.38
CA THR A 13 0.61 -5.42 -2.01
C THR A 13 0.16 -6.74 -2.61
N VAL A 14 -1.16 -6.91 -2.68
CA VAL A 14 -1.84 -7.91 -3.52
C VAL A 14 -2.66 -7.14 -4.54
N TYR A 15 -2.36 -7.33 -5.83
CA TYR A 15 -2.94 -6.53 -6.91
C TYR A 15 -3.86 -7.34 -7.82
N ILE A 16 -4.78 -6.61 -8.46
CA ILE A 16 -5.67 -7.08 -9.52
C ILE A 16 -5.17 -6.45 -10.82
N LEU A 17 -4.75 -7.32 -11.73
CA LEU A 17 -4.24 -6.96 -13.05
C LEU A 17 -5.31 -7.23 -14.11
N ARG A 18 -5.48 -6.30 -15.04
CA ARG A 18 -6.41 -6.39 -16.18
C ARG A 18 -5.65 -6.16 -17.48
N SER A 19 -6.00 -6.90 -18.53
CA SER A 19 -5.52 -6.60 -19.89
C SER A 19 -6.33 -5.45 -20.46
N THR A 20 -5.66 -4.42 -20.99
CA THR A 20 -6.30 -3.29 -21.69
C THR A 20 -6.91 -3.71 -23.03
N VAL A 21 -6.36 -4.75 -23.68
CA VAL A 21 -6.88 -5.29 -24.95
C VAL A 21 -8.14 -6.13 -24.72
N ARG A 22 -8.19 -6.88 -23.62
CA ARG A 22 -9.33 -7.73 -23.28
C ARG A 22 -9.63 -7.66 -21.79
N HIS A 23 -10.58 -6.82 -21.40
CA HIS A 23 -10.95 -6.56 -20.01
C HIS A 23 -11.40 -7.80 -19.23
N ALA A 24 -11.88 -8.85 -19.91
CA ALA A 24 -12.20 -10.14 -19.28
C ALA A 24 -10.95 -10.93 -18.81
N SER A 25 -9.76 -10.57 -19.28
CA SER A 25 -8.51 -11.23 -18.88
C SER A 25 -7.97 -10.59 -17.61
N LEU A 26 -8.14 -11.32 -16.50
CA LEU A 26 -7.70 -10.91 -15.18
C LEU A 26 -6.57 -11.82 -14.66
N TYR A 27 -5.70 -11.20 -13.86
CA TYR A 27 -4.63 -11.87 -13.12
C TYR A 27 -4.53 -11.26 -11.71
N ILE A 28 -4.15 -12.09 -10.74
CA ILE A 28 -3.98 -11.68 -9.34
C ILE A 28 -2.57 -12.08 -8.95
N GLY A 29 -1.87 -11.19 -8.26
CA GLY A 29 -0.54 -11.46 -7.77
C GLY A 29 -0.17 -10.60 -6.58
N SER A 30 1.02 -10.83 -6.01
CA SER A 30 1.58 -10.00 -4.93
C SER A 30 2.95 -9.42 -5.29
N THR A 31 3.27 -8.25 -4.73
CA THR A 31 4.57 -7.57 -4.92
C THR A 31 4.81 -6.49 -3.86
N PRO A 32 6.07 -6.27 -3.45
CA PRO A 32 6.48 -5.07 -2.70
C PRO A 32 6.74 -3.86 -3.60
N ASN A 33 6.87 -4.04 -4.92
CA ASN A 33 7.12 -2.97 -5.87
C ASN A 33 6.15 -3.08 -7.06
N PRO A 34 4.98 -2.39 -6.99
CA PRO A 34 3.96 -2.45 -8.04
C PRO A 34 4.45 -1.93 -9.41
N PRO A 35 5.12 -0.75 -9.53
CA PRO A 35 5.60 -0.25 -10.83
C PRO A 35 6.55 -1.21 -11.54
N ARG A 36 7.52 -1.78 -10.81
CA ARG A 36 8.45 -2.76 -11.37
C ARG A 36 7.71 -4.02 -11.81
N ARG A 37 6.76 -4.52 -11.00
CA ARG A 37 6.01 -5.74 -11.33
C ARG A 37 5.10 -5.55 -12.55
N LEU A 38 4.48 -4.38 -12.71
CA LEU A 38 3.71 -4.06 -13.92
C LEU A 38 4.60 -4.10 -15.18
N SER A 39 5.79 -3.50 -15.09
CA SER A 39 6.79 -3.51 -16.17
C SER A 39 7.23 -4.94 -16.54
N GLN A 40 7.30 -5.84 -15.55
CA GLN A 40 7.59 -7.27 -15.79
C GLN A 40 6.45 -7.98 -16.55
N HIS A 41 5.18 -7.73 -16.19
CA HIS A 41 4.03 -8.30 -16.90
C HIS A 41 3.96 -7.82 -18.35
N ASN A 42 4.29 -6.55 -18.59
CA ASN A 42 4.33 -5.94 -19.91
C ASN A 42 5.57 -6.29 -20.74
N GLY A 43 6.53 -7.02 -20.17
CA GLY A 43 7.72 -7.50 -20.88
C GLY A 43 8.82 -6.45 -21.07
N VAL A 44 8.68 -5.27 -20.45
CA VAL A 44 9.73 -4.23 -20.42
C VAL A 44 10.90 -4.68 -19.56
N VAL A 45 10.61 -5.38 -18.45
CA VAL A 45 11.61 -5.94 -17.53
C VAL A 45 11.46 -7.45 -17.47
N ARG A 46 12.56 -8.19 -17.31
CA ARG A 46 12.52 -9.65 -17.17
C ARG A 46 11.82 -10.08 -15.87
N GLY A 47 11.18 -11.25 -15.88
CA GLY A 47 10.55 -11.87 -14.71
C GLY A 47 9.02 -11.76 -14.63
N GLY A 48 8.34 -11.57 -15.77
CA GLY A 48 6.87 -11.62 -15.84
C GLY A 48 6.31 -13.04 -15.69
N ALA A 49 5.08 -13.17 -15.21
CA ALA A 49 4.41 -14.46 -15.06
C ALA A 49 4.05 -15.06 -16.43
N VAL A 50 4.12 -16.40 -16.54
CA VAL A 50 3.78 -17.13 -17.78
C VAL A 50 2.36 -16.80 -18.26
N ARG A 51 1.38 -16.72 -17.35
CA ARG A 51 -0.02 -16.38 -17.71
C ARG A 51 -0.17 -14.98 -18.34
N THR A 52 0.80 -14.10 -18.13
CA THR A 52 0.81 -12.72 -18.66
C THR A 52 1.77 -12.52 -19.84
N SER A 53 2.40 -13.59 -20.33
CA SER A 53 3.43 -13.50 -21.38
C SER A 53 2.86 -13.27 -22.79
N LYS A 54 1.58 -13.62 -23.02
CA LYS A 54 0.95 -13.54 -24.34
C LYS A 54 0.91 -12.09 -24.84
N GLY A 55 1.60 -11.81 -25.94
CA GLY A 55 1.68 -10.48 -26.54
C GLY A 55 0.32 -9.88 -26.88
N SER A 56 -0.64 -10.70 -27.34
CA SER A 56 -2.00 -10.26 -27.68
C SER A 56 -2.86 -9.80 -26.48
N LEU A 57 -2.37 -9.96 -25.25
CA LEU A 57 -3.04 -9.50 -24.02
C LEU A 57 -2.31 -8.34 -23.36
N ARG A 58 -1.13 -7.97 -23.87
CA ARG A 58 -0.41 -6.78 -23.41
C ARG A 58 -0.94 -5.54 -24.17
N PRO A 59 -0.91 -4.34 -23.56
CA PRO A 59 -0.42 -4.09 -22.20
C PRO A 59 -1.45 -4.44 -21.13
N TRP A 60 -0.92 -4.77 -19.96
CA TRP A 60 -1.63 -4.93 -18.70
C TRP A 60 -1.60 -3.62 -17.91
N GLU A 61 -2.60 -3.45 -17.05
CA GLU A 61 -2.74 -2.37 -16.09
C GLU A 61 -3.13 -2.94 -14.71
N MET A 62 -2.69 -2.29 -13.63
CA MET A 62 -3.17 -2.59 -12.28
C MET A 62 -4.39 -1.73 -11.99
N VAL A 63 -5.57 -2.36 -11.87
CA VAL A 63 -6.84 -1.63 -11.70
C VAL A 63 -7.22 -1.41 -10.23
N GLY A 64 -6.64 -2.20 -9.34
CA GLY A 64 -6.75 -2.05 -7.90
C GLY A 64 -5.79 -2.97 -7.16
N LEU A 65 -5.51 -2.66 -5.90
CA LEU A 65 -4.68 -3.48 -5.03
C LEU A 65 -5.03 -3.29 -3.56
N VAL A 66 -4.64 -4.24 -2.73
CA VAL A 66 -4.65 -4.12 -1.27
C VAL A 66 -3.21 -3.91 -0.82
N SER A 67 -2.95 -2.94 0.05
CA SER A 67 -1.65 -2.67 0.68
C SER A 67 -1.74 -2.84 2.19
N GLY A 68 -0.60 -2.68 2.88
CA GLY A 68 -0.54 -2.70 4.36
C GLY A 68 -0.34 -4.09 4.96
N PHE A 69 0.06 -5.08 4.16
CA PHE A 69 0.33 -6.41 4.70
C PHE A 69 1.56 -6.39 5.62
N PRO A 70 1.46 -6.91 6.87
CA PRO A 70 2.56 -6.83 7.84
C PRO A 70 3.73 -7.77 7.51
N SER A 71 3.57 -8.64 6.52
CA SER A 71 4.64 -9.51 6.03
C SER A 71 4.36 -10.00 4.61
N MET A 72 5.42 -10.49 3.95
CA MET A 72 5.31 -11.25 2.70
C MET A 72 4.37 -12.45 2.85
N VAL A 73 4.47 -13.19 3.95
CA VAL A 73 3.64 -14.39 4.20
C VAL A 73 2.17 -14.00 4.31
N ALA A 74 1.85 -12.89 4.98
CA ALA A 74 0.48 -12.37 5.07
C ALA A 74 -0.08 -12.05 3.68
N ALA A 75 0.69 -11.33 2.86
CA ALA A 75 0.30 -11.02 1.48
C ALA A 75 0.09 -12.30 0.64
N LEU A 76 0.97 -13.29 0.74
CA LEU A 76 0.86 -14.55 0.00
C LEU A 76 -0.37 -15.37 0.42
N LYS A 77 -0.70 -15.41 1.72
CA LYS A 77 -1.93 -16.05 2.21
C LYS A 77 -3.18 -15.39 1.62
N PHE A 78 -3.22 -14.06 1.62
CA PHE A 78 -4.33 -13.30 1.06
C PHE A 78 -4.43 -13.45 -0.47
N GLU A 79 -3.30 -13.36 -1.18
CA GLU A 79 -3.22 -13.60 -2.64
C GLU A 79 -3.77 -14.98 -3.00
N TRP A 80 -3.36 -16.02 -2.26
CA TRP A 80 -3.82 -17.37 -2.51
C TRP A 80 -5.33 -17.51 -2.29
N ALA A 81 -5.85 -16.94 -1.19
CA ALA A 81 -7.27 -16.94 -0.87
C ALA A 81 -8.10 -16.23 -1.96
N LEU A 82 -7.66 -15.06 -2.42
CA LEU A 82 -8.33 -14.29 -3.47
C LEU A 82 -8.22 -14.98 -4.85
N THR A 83 -7.12 -15.69 -5.08
CA THR A 83 -6.91 -16.44 -6.32
C THR A 83 -7.77 -17.71 -6.38
N ASN A 84 -8.03 -18.33 -5.23
CA ASN A 84 -8.73 -19.61 -5.08
C ASN A 84 -9.90 -19.53 -4.06
N PRO A 85 -10.91 -18.66 -4.27
CA PRO A 85 -11.97 -18.46 -3.29
C PRO A 85 -12.80 -19.73 -3.03
N HIS A 86 -12.99 -20.55 -4.07
CA HIS A 86 -13.65 -21.87 -3.99
C HIS A 86 -12.95 -22.90 -3.10
N LEU A 87 -11.66 -22.73 -2.77
CA LEU A 87 -10.87 -23.64 -1.92
C LEU A 87 -10.43 -22.99 -0.61
N SER A 88 -10.60 -21.69 -0.46
CA SER A 88 -10.05 -20.97 0.69
C SER A 88 -10.74 -21.38 1.97
N MET A 89 -9.95 -21.89 2.92
CA MET A 89 -10.41 -22.20 4.29
C MET A 89 -10.63 -20.94 5.13
N HIS A 90 -10.09 -19.80 4.69
CA HIS A 90 -10.36 -18.51 5.33
C HIS A 90 -11.79 -18.01 5.07
N ILE A 91 -12.47 -18.58 4.07
CA ILE A 91 -13.85 -18.26 3.74
C ILE A 91 -14.75 -19.32 4.37
N PRO A 92 -15.61 -18.95 5.34
CA PRO A 92 -16.62 -19.87 5.88
C PRO A 92 -17.48 -20.44 4.75
N SER A 93 -17.86 -21.73 4.86
CA SER A 93 -18.63 -22.42 3.84
C SER A 93 -19.96 -21.72 3.52
N THR A 94 -20.62 -21.16 4.53
CA THR A 94 -21.89 -20.44 4.44
C THR A 94 -21.78 -19.11 3.69
N SER A 95 -20.63 -18.44 3.76
CA SER A 95 -20.38 -17.14 3.10
C SER A 95 -19.72 -17.29 1.73
N ARG A 96 -19.42 -18.51 1.27
CA ARG A 96 -18.65 -18.76 0.05
C ARG A 96 -19.44 -18.39 -1.20
N LEU A 97 -18.99 -17.35 -1.89
CA LEU A 97 -19.63 -16.83 -3.12
C LEU A 97 -19.26 -17.61 -4.38
N THR A 98 -18.10 -18.26 -4.40
CA THR A 98 -17.58 -18.94 -5.59
C THR A 98 -17.46 -20.43 -5.33
N VAL A 99 -18.22 -21.22 -6.06
CA VAL A 99 -18.24 -22.69 -5.97
C VAL A 99 -17.74 -23.27 -7.29
N SER A 100 -16.93 -24.33 -7.20
CA SER A 100 -16.49 -25.08 -8.37
C SER A 100 -17.54 -26.07 -8.79
N THR A 101 -18.06 -25.94 -10.01
CA THR A 101 -19.00 -26.90 -10.61
C THR A 101 -18.31 -28.05 -11.34
N GLN A 102 -17.01 -27.91 -11.62
CA GLN A 102 -16.24 -28.90 -12.38
C GLN A 102 -15.09 -29.49 -11.55
N VAL A 103 -14.71 -30.72 -11.89
CA VAL A 103 -13.61 -31.44 -11.24
C VAL A 103 -12.56 -31.81 -12.28
N LYS A 104 -11.29 -31.85 -11.88
CA LYS A 104 -10.19 -32.34 -12.69
C LYS A 104 -10.18 -33.87 -12.69
N ALA A 105 -9.42 -34.47 -13.61
CA ALA A 105 -9.23 -35.92 -13.65
C ALA A 105 -8.67 -36.50 -12.33
N ASN A 106 -7.91 -35.70 -11.58
CA ASN A 106 -7.35 -36.09 -10.28
C ASN A 106 -8.29 -35.81 -9.08
N GLY A 107 -9.58 -35.62 -9.30
CA GLY A 107 -10.57 -35.40 -8.24
C GLY A 107 -10.56 -34.00 -7.60
N HIS A 108 -9.58 -33.15 -7.92
CA HIS A 108 -9.55 -31.78 -7.39
C HIS A 108 -10.50 -30.83 -8.13
N PRO A 109 -11.16 -29.89 -7.44
CA PRO A 109 -12.00 -28.87 -8.08
C PRO A 109 -11.23 -28.06 -9.13
N ARG A 110 -11.88 -27.81 -10.28
CA ARG A 110 -11.34 -26.90 -11.29
C ARG A 110 -11.58 -25.47 -10.85
N ARG A 111 -10.61 -24.60 -11.14
CA ARG A 111 -10.75 -23.17 -10.82
C ARG A 111 -11.86 -22.56 -11.70
N PRO A 112 -12.90 -21.95 -11.12
CA PRO A 112 -13.90 -21.23 -11.89
C PRO A 112 -13.28 -20.07 -12.69
N PRO A 113 -13.84 -19.71 -13.86
CA PRO A 113 -13.38 -18.55 -14.61
C PRO A 113 -13.55 -17.28 -13.76
N LYS A 114 -12.58 -16.36 -13.85
CA LYS A 114 -12.62 -15.09 -13.12
C LYS A 114 -13.39 -14.06 -13.95
N SER A 115 -14.37 -13.40 -13.35
CA SER A 115 -14.93 -12.14 -13.82
C SER A 115 -14.54 -11.01 -12.86
N LEU A 116 -14.60 -9.76 -13.30
CA LEU A 116 -14.27 -8.62 -12.43
C LEU A 116 -15.20 -8.59 -11.21
N THR A 117 -16.50 -8.77 -11.43
CA THR A 117 -17.51 -8.85 -10.36
C THR A 117 -17.18 -9.94 -9.35
N SER A 118 -16.80 -11.13 -9.81
CA SER A 118 -16.41 -12.25 -8.93
C SER A 118 -15.13 -11.93 -8.14
N VAL A 119 -14.15 -11.24 -8.73
CA VAL A 119 -12.93 -10.85 -8.00
C VAL A 119 -13.25 -9.80 -6.94
N LEU A 120 -14.04 -8.78 -7.27
CA LEU A 120 -14.40 -7.71 -6.33
C LEU A 120 -15.29 -8.20 -5.18
N SER A 121 -16.24 -9.10 -5.45
CA SER A 121 -17.09 -9.67 -4.40
C SER A 121 -16.31 -10.55 -3.42
N ASN A 122 -15.37 -11.37 -3.92
CA ASN A 122 -14.48 -12.15 -3.07
C ASN A 122 -13.45 -11.29 -2.34
N LEU A 123 -12.97 -10.20 -2.95
CA LEU A 123 -12.12 -9.22 -2.26
C LEU A 123 -12.89 -8.62 -1.08
N HIS A 124 -14.13 -8.18 -1.30
CA HIS A 124 -14.98 -7.63 -0.24
C HIS A 124 -15.18 -8.62 0.90
N LEU A 125 -15.47 -9.88 0.59
CA LEU A 125 -15.60 -10.95 1.57
C LEU A 125 -14.30 -11.16 2.36
N LEU A 126 -13.16 -11.29 1.67
CA LEU A 126 -11.86 -11.55 2.30
C LEU A 126 -11.38 -10.41 3.20
N LEU A 127 -11.83 -9.17 3.00
CA LEU A 127 -11.53 -8.06 3.90
C LEU A 127 -12.36 -8.10 5.20
N ARG A 128 -13.38 -8.96 5.29
CA ARG A 128 -14.23 -9.14 6.49
C ARG A 128 -13.99 -10.44 7.24
N VAL A 129 -13.45 -11.48 6.58
CA VAL A 129 -13.29 -12.78 7.25
C VAL A 129 -12.33 -12.68 8.44
N PRO A 130 -12.58 -13.41 9.55
CA PRO A 130 -11.80 -13.27 10.79
C PRO A 130 -10.28 -13.43 10.60
N SER A 131 -9.86 -14.24 9.64
CA SER A 131 -8.44 -14.47 9.33
C SER A 131 -7.68 -13.20 8.90
N PHE A 132 -8.37 -12.23 8.31
CA PHE A 132 -7.77 -11.02 7.73
C PHE A 132 -8.39 -9.73 8.29
N ALA A 133 -9.50 -9.83 9.03
CA ALA A 133 -10.29 -8.70 9.52
C ALA A 133 -9.50 -7.71 10.38
N CYS A 134 -8.47 -8.16 11.12
CA CYS A 134 -7.68 -7.30 12.01
C CYS A 134 -6.39 -6.76 11.38
N TRP A 135 -6.06 -7.13 10.13
CA TRP A 135 -4.83 -6.64 9.49
C TRP A 135 -4.93 -5.15 9.12
N PRO A 136 -3.84 -4.37 9.16
CA PRO A 136 -3.84 -2.93 8.86
C PRO A 136 -3.88 -2.67 7.35
N LEU A 137 -4.87 -3.24 6.66
CA LEU A 137 -4.98 -3.21 5.21
C LEU A 137 -5.62 -1.91 4.71
N LYS A 138 -5.25 -1.51 3.49
CA LYS A 138 -5.87 -0.41 2.74
C LYS A 138 -6.19 -0.91 1.33
N ALA A 139 -7.40 -0.65 0.83
CA ALA A 139 -7.79 -0.98 -0.54
C ALA A 139 -7.63 0.25 -1.45
N HIS A 140 -7.02 0.07 -2.61
CA HIS A 140 -6.71 1.11 -3.58
C HIS A 140 -7.37 0.79 -4.92
N PHE A 141 -8.03 1.78 -5.52
CA PHE A 141 -8.60 1.67 -6.86
C PHE A 141 -8.05 2.74 -7.80
N PHE A 142 -7.64 2.32 -9.00
CA PHE A 142 -6.97 3.19 -9.98
C PHE A 142 -7.77 3.39 -11.26
N ALA A 143 -8.87 2.65 -11.43
CA ALA A 143 -9.76 2.74 -12.57
C ALA A 143 -11.19 3.07 -12.11
N PRO A 144 -11.81 4.17 -12.57
CA PRO A 144 -13.13 4.62 -12.11
C PRO A 144 -14.24 3.58 -12.25
N GLU A 145 -14.27 2.86 -13.37
CA GLU A 145 -15.27 1.82 -13.65
C GLU A 145 -15.12 0.59 -12.73
N VAL A 146 -13.89 0.30 -12.28
CA VAL A 146 -13.63 -0.78 -11.32
C VAL A 146 -14.05 -0.35 -9.92
N TYR A 147 -13.81 0.92 -9.56
CA TYR A 147 -14.30 1.48 -8.31
C TYR A 147 -15.83 1.54 -8.26
N ALA A 148 -16.50 1.94 -9.36
CA ALA A 148 -17.95 1.93 -9.45
C ALA A 148 -18.52 0.50 -9.30
N ALA A 149 -17.89 -0.51 -9.91
CA ALA A 149 -18.27 -1.91 -9.74
C ALA A 149 -18.09 -2.39 -8.28
N TRP A 150 -17.02 -1.93 -7.61
CA TRP A 150 -16.78 -2.19 -6.20
C TRP A 150 -17.87 -1.56 -5.32
N GLN A 151 -18.16 -0.27 -5.52
CA GLN A 151 -19.20 0.45 -4.78
C GLN A 151 -20.56 -0.22 -4.93
N LYS A 152 -20.94 -0.60 -6.16
CA LYS A 152 -22.19 -1.32 -6.42
C LYS A 152 -22.28 -2.63 -5.63
N TRP A 153 -21.19 -3.38 -5.52
CA TRP A 153 -21.17 -4.59 -4.70
C TRP A 153 -21.26 -4.25 -3.21
N SER A 154 -20.49 -3.28 -2.72
CA SER A 154 -20.50 -2.85 -1.31
C SER A 154 -21.88 -2.38 -0.84
N THR A 155 -22.67 -1.70 -1.67
CA THR A 155 -24.04 -1.30 -1.32
C THR A 155 -25.03 -2.46 -1.32
N THR A 156 -24.75 -3.51 -2.11
CA THR A 156 -25.64 -4.69 -2.22
C THR A 156 -25.30 -5.76 -1.18
N ALA A 157 -24.08 -5.75 -0.64
CA ALA A 157 -23.63 -6.72 0.34
C ALA A 157 -24.36 -6.53 1.70
N ASN A 158 -24.83 -7.63 2.28
CA ASN A 158 -25.53 -7.62 3.57
C ASN A 158 -24.67 -7.13 4.75
N GLU A 159 -23.36 -7.31 4.65
CA GLU A 159 -22.39 -6.96 5.69
C GLU A 159 -21.41 -5.93 5.15
N GLN A 160 -21.29 -4.82 5.87
CA GLN A 160 -20.39 -3.72 5.53
C GLN A 160 -18.95 -3.97 6.00
N LEU A 161 -18.00 -3.28 5.36
CA LEU A 161 -16.60 -3.28 5.83
C LEU A 161 -16.47 -2.49 7.13
N ARG A 162 -15.50 -2.86 7.96
CA ARG A 162 -15.15 -2.09 9.16
C ARG A 162 -14.77 -0.66 8.75
N ALA A 163 -15.22 0.34 9.52
CA ALA A 163 -14.94 1.75 9.25
C ALA A 163 -13.43 2.08 9.26
N SER A 164 -12.64 1.30 9.99
CA SER A 164 -11.18 1.45 10.09
C SER A 164 -10.40 0.94 8.88
N LEU A 165 -11.04 0.35 7.86
CA LEU A 165 -10.39 -0.11 6.63
C LEU A 165 -10.48 0.98 5.54
N PRO A 166 -9.39 1.69 5.22
CA PRO A 166 -9.44 2.75 4.23
C PRO A 166 -9.63 2.18 2.82
N VAL A 167 -10.57 2.75 2.09
CA VAL A 167 -10.76 2.53 0.65
C VAL A 167 -10.43 3.83 -0.07
N VAL A 168 -9.31 3.86 -0.78
CA VAL A 168 -8.78 5.06 -1.44
C VAL A 168 -8.80 4.92 -2.96
N THR A 169 -8.93 6.05 -3.64
CA THR A 169 -8.91 6.16 -5.09
C THR A 169 -7.75 7.03 -5.54
N CYS A 170 -7.13 6.69 -6.67
CA CYS A 170 -6.08 7.50 -7.29
C CYS A 170 -6.19 7.35 -8.81
N PHE A 171 -7.18 8.03 -9.36
CA PHE A 171 -7.47 8.01 -10.79
C PHE A 171 -6.46 8.86 -11.55
N GLY A 172 -6.11 8.42 -12.76
CA GLY A 172 -5.26 9.21 -13.65
C GLY A 172 -5.97 10.47 -14.14
N PRO A 173 -5.21 11.42 -14.71
CA PRO A 173 -5.80 12.60 -15.34
C PRO A 173 -6.78 12.15 -16.44
N PRO A 174 -7.90 12.88 -16.62
CA PRO A 174 -8.82 12.58 -17.70
C PRO A 174 -8.08 12.67 -19.05
N PRO A 175 -8.46 11.85 -20.05
CA PRO A 175 -7.91 11.98 -21.38
C PRO A 175 -8.14 13.42 -21.88
N LYS A 176 -7.06 14.08 -22.33
CA LYS A 176 -7.18 15.40 -22.96
C LYS A 176 -7.98 15.22 -24.26
N ASP A 177 -9.15 15.82 -24.34
CA ASP A 177 -9.96 15.83 -25.57
C ASP A 177 -9.16 16.47 -26.71
N THR A 178 -8.60 15.65 -27.59
CA THR A 178 -8.07 16.08 -28.89
C THR A 178 -9.23 16.35 -29.84
N THR A 179 -10.03 17.38 -29.55
CA THR A 179 -11.00 17.96 -30.47
C THR A 179 -11.17 19.45 -30.17
N SER A 180 -10.18 20.23 -30.58
CA SER A 180 -10.43 21.59 -31.05
C SER A 180 -9.59 21.81 -32.30
N THR A 181 -10.15 21.41 -33.44
CA THR A 181 -9.74 21.87 -34.75
C THR A 181 -10.07 23.37 -34.83
N SER A 182 -9.22 24.23 -34.30
CA SER A 182 -9.22 25.64 -34.69
C SER A 182 -8.45 25.77 -35.99
N ARG A 183 -9.22 25.89 -37.07
CA ARG A 183 -8.77 26.25 -38.40
C ARG A 183 -8.22 27.68 -38.34
N ALA A 184 -6.94 27.84 -38.05
CA ALA A 184 -6.24 29.12 -38.16
C ALA A 184 -5.79 29.31 -39.61
N THR A 185 -6.50 30.18 -40.32
CA THR A 185 -6.06 30.77 -41.58
C THR A 185 -4.76 31.55 -41.37
N ALA A 186 -3.77 31.28 -42.21
CA ALA A 186 -2.52 32.03 -42.27
C ALA A 186 -2.79 33.51 -42.63
N LYS A 187 -2.26 34.41 -41.82
CA LYS A 187 -1.81 35.74 -42.24
C LYS A 187 -0.50 36.03 -41.51
N GLU A 188 0.53 36.24 -42.29
CA GLU A 188 1.78 36.89 -41.89
C GLU A 188 1.46 38.34 -41.49
N ASP A 189 1.99 38.78 -40.36
CA ASP A 189 2.83 39.98 -40.26
C ASP A 189 3.12 40.36 -38.79
N ASP A 190 4.35 40.84 -38.61
CA ASP A 190 4.85 41.75 -37.58
C ASP A 190 5.50 41.28 -36.27
N ILE A 191 6.59 42.00 -36.02
CA ILE A 191 7.74 41.80 -35.13
C ILE A 191 7.49 42.49 -33.77
N ALA A 192 7.93 41.82 -32.69
CA ALA A 192 8.63 42.36 -31.51
C ALA A 192 8.07 41.99 -30.13
N SER A 193 9.02 41.57 -29.28
CA SER A 193 9.03 41.62 -27.81
C SER A 193 7.98 40.81 -27.04
N ARG A 194 8.40 39.64 -26.54
CA ARG A 194 7.85 39.08 -25.30
C ARG A 194 8.89 38.28 -24.54
N GLU A 195 8.95 38.58 -23.26
CA GLU A 195 9.90 38.16 -22.25
C GLU A 195 9.96 36.63 -22.12
N GLU A 196 11.18 36.11 -21.96
CA GLU A 196 11.45 34.70 -21.64
C GLU A 196 10.92 34.38 -20.24
N GLY A 197 9.62 34.10 -20.15
CA GLY A 197 9.05 33.36 -19.04
C GLY A 197 9.54 31.92 -19.12
N SER A 198 10.41 31.52 -18.19
CA SER A 198 10.80 30.14 -17.98
C SER A 198 9.55 29.32 -17.65
N GLU A 199 8.96 28.67 -18.65
CA GLU A 199 8.01 27.59 -18.44
C GLU A 199 8.77 26.46 -17.74
N GLU A 200 8.70 26.43 -16.41
CA GLU A 200 8.97 25.23 -15.65
C GLU A 200 8.02 24.16 -16.18
N VAL A 201 8.55 23.23 -16.97
CA VAL A 201 7.83 22.02 -17.38
C VAL A 201 7.53 21.25 -16.10
N GLU A 202 6.37 21.52 -15.49
CA GLU A 202 5.87 20.80 -14.33
C GLU A 202 5.80 19.32 -14.72
N SER A 203 6.76 18.54 -14.21
CA SER A 203 6.74 17.09 -14.36
C SER A 203 5.37 16.56 -13.87
N PRO A 204 4.68 15.71 -14.64
CA PRO A 204 3.33 15.27 -14.29
C PRO A 204 3.33 14.58 -12.93
N THR A 205 2.40 14.98 -12.07
CA THR A 205 2.21 14.38 -10.75
C THR A 205 1.99 12.87 -10.90
N PRO A 206 2.78 12.02 -10.21
CA PRO A 206 2.60 10.58 -10.26
C PRO A 206 1.19 10.20 -9.79
N TRP A 207 0.55 9.26 -10.49
CA TRP A 207 -0.78 8.76 -10.16
C TRP A 207 -0.80 7.22 -10.11
N GLY A 208 -1.89 6.65 -9.63
CA GLY A 208 -2.09 5.22 -9.54
C GLY A 208 -1.00 4.52 -8.73
N ILE A 209 -0.44 3.45 -9.28
CA ILE A 209 0.64 2.69 -8.62
C ILE A 209 1.97 3.44 -8.53
N HIS A 210 2.15 4.51 -9.31
CA HIS A 210 3.38 5.31 -9.33
C HIS A 210 3.38 6.38 -8.23
N ALA A 211 2.22 6.71 -7.68
CA ALA A 211 2.08 7.59 -6.52
C ALA A 211 2.33 6.88 -5.18
N LEU A 212 2.34 5.54 -5.17
CA LEU A 212 2.51 4.78 -3.94
C LEU A 212 3.95 4.89 -3.42
N PRO A 213 4.16 5.31 -2.15
CA PRO A 213 5.48 5.29 -1.54
C PRO A 213 5.98 3.84 -1.43
N LEU A 214 7.17 3.58 -1.98
CA LEU A 214 7.76 2.23 -2.01
C LEU A 214 8.68 1.96 -0.81
N ASP A 215 9.00 3.00 -0.05
CA ASP A 215 9.89 3.01 1.10
C ASP A 215 9.21 3.61 2.33
N TYR A 216 9.97 3.77 3.40
CA TYR A 216 9.48 4.25 4.70
C TYR A 216 9.39 5.78 4.79
N GLU A 217 9.57 6.53 3.68
CA GLU A 217 9.55 8.00 3.69
C GLU A 217 8.29 8.58 4.36
N PRO A 218 7.06 8.03 4.19
CA PRO A 218 5.87 8.56 4.86
C PRO A 218 5.90 8.53 6.39
N MET A 219 6.76 7.69 6.99
CA MET A 219 6.89 7.56 8.45
C MET A 219 8.21 8.15 8.97
N LYS A 220 8.96 8.85 8.13
CA LYS A 220 10.30 9.36 8.47
C LYS A 220 10.32 10.18 9.75
N ASP A 221 9.38 11.11 9.91
CA ASP A 221 9.32 11.98 11.08
C ASP A 221 9.01 11.18 12.35
N TYR A 222 8.13 10.17 12.23
CA TYR A 222 7.80 9.27 13.33
C TYR A 222 9.00 8.40 13.72
N VAL A 223 9.74 7.87 12.74
CA VAL A 223 10.96 7.08 12.98
C VAL A 223 12.07 7.96 13.56
N ALA A 224 12.24 9.20 13.09
CA ALA A 224 13.21 10.14 13.63
C ALA A 224 12.93 10.47 15.09
N LYS A 225 11.64 10.70 15.42
CA LYS A 225 11.19 10.89 16.81
C LYS A 225 11.50 9.67 17.67
N GLY A 226 11.21 8.46 17.18
CA GLY A 226 11.56 7.23 17.90
C GLY A 226 13.05 7.11 18.14
N GLN A 227 13.87 7.36 17.13
CA GLN A 227 15.32 7.33 17.27
C GLN A 227 15.80 8.29 18.36
N GLY A 228 15.33 9.55 18.35
CA GLY A 228 15.69 10.53 19.38
C GLY A 228 15.29 10.11 20.80
N ILE A 229 14.07 9.60 21.00
CA ILE A 229 13.59 9.20 22.33
C ILE A 229 14.43 8.05 22.91
N PHE A 230 14.67 7.00 22.12
CA PHE A 230 15.35 5.79 22.61
C PHE A 230 16.88 5.91 22.61
N GLU A 231 17.47 6.82 21.82
CA GLU A 231 18.93 7.06 21.82
C GLU A 231 19.37 7.91 23.01
N PHE A 232 18.52 8.84 23.47
CA PHE A 232 18.79 9.69 24.63
C PHE A 232 18.12 9.22 25.92
N GLU A 233 17.61 7.98 25.94
CA GLU A 233 16.96 7.36 27.10
C GLU A 233 15.82 8.21 27.70
N GLN A 234 14.98 8.77 26.82
CA GLN A 234 13.85 9.65 27.17
C GLN A 234 12.51 8.90 27.18
N GLU A 235 12.50 7.57 27.33
CA GLU A 235 11.28 6.76 27.35
C GLU A 235 10.36 7.10 28.55
N GLY A 236 10.96 7.46 29.68
CA GLY A 236 10.27 7.78 30.93
C GLY A 236 9.42 6.62 31.45
N ASP A 237 8.23 6.93 31.95
CA ASP A 237 7.29 5.93 32.47
C ASP A 237 6.31 5.46 31.41
N CYS A 238 5.89 4.20 31.51
CA CYS A 238 4.84 3.67 30.65
C CYS A 238 3.54 4.47 30.80
N VAL A 239 3.02 4.99 29.68
CA VAL A 239 1.78 5.80 29.65
C VAL A 239 0.52 5.08 30.13
N VAL A 240 0.58 3.77 30.37
CA VAL A 240 -0.55 2.94 30.82
C VAL A 240 -0.37 2.49 32.27
N CYS A 241 0.68 1.71 32.58
CA CYS A 241 0.88 1.17 33.94
C CYS A 241 1.63 2.12 34.88
N ARG A 242 2.23 3.21 34.36
CA ARG A 242 3.03 4.19 35.12
C ARG A 242 4.30 3.65 35.75
N GLU A 243 4.73 2.45 35.37
CA GLU A 243 6.04 1.91 35.75
C GLU A 243 7.14 2.47 34.85
N ALA A 244 8.32 2.68 35.42
CA ALA A 244 9.50 3.15 34.71
C ALA A 244 9.93 2.17 33.61
N ILE A 245 10.22 2.68 32.42
CA ILE A 245 10.71 1.88 31.30
C ILE A 245 12.24 1.80 31.39
N VAL A 246 12.76 0.57 31.42
CA VAL A 246 14.20 0.33 31.42
C VAL A 246 14.70 0.18 29.98
N SER A 247 15.65 1.01 29.58
CA SER A 247 16.23 1.01 28.24
C SER A 247 16.80 -0.36 27.87
N GLY A 248 16.47 -0.83 26.66
CA GLY A 248 16.92 -2.14 26.14
C GLY A 248 16.22 -3.38 26.73
N GLN A 249 15.35 -3.24 27.73
CA GLN A 249 14.65 -4.39 28.34
C GLN A 249 13.19 -4.46 27.93
N GLY A 250 12.82 -5.43 27.08
CA GLY A 250 11.44 -5.64 26.66
C GLY A 250 11.06 -4.90 25.38
N LEU A 251 9.76 -4.84 25.09
CA LEU A 251 9.21 -4.24 23.87
C LEU A 251 8.40 -3.00 24.22
N HIS A 252 8.87 -1.84 23.79
CA HIS A 252 8.26 -0.54 24.10
C HIS A 252 7.77 0.11 22.81
N ALA A 253 6.46 0.32 22.69
CA ALA A 253 5.87 1.00 21.54
C ALA A 253 5.70 2.49 21.82
N LEU A 254 5.89 3.30 20.78
CA LEU A 254 5.81 4.75 20.82
C LEU A 254 4.50 5.23 20.18
N CYS A 255 3.91 6.31 20.68
CA CYS A 255 2.75 6.95 20.04
C CYS A 255 3.08 7.47 18.63
N ALA A 256 2.20 7.25 17.66
CA ALA A 256 2.41 7.71 16.27
C ALA A 256 2.22 9.23 16.06
N ASN A 257 1.58 9.95 16.99
CA ASN A 257 1.27 11.37 16.83
C ASN A 257 2.53 12.24 16.96
N GLY A 258 2.69 13.23 16.07
CA GLY A 258 3.96 13.95 15.84
C GLY A 258 4.60 14.56 17.09
N ALA A 259 3.87 15.33 17.89
CA ALA A 259 4.39 15.98 19.10
C ALA A 259 4.40 15.09 20.35
N CYS A 260 3.86 13.87 20.28
CA CYS A 260 3.70 13.00 21.43
C CYS A 260 4.89 12.05 21.59
N ASP A 261 5.49 12.07 22.76
CA ASP A 261 6.56 11.22 23.28
C ASP A 261 6.03 10.05 24.14
N GLY A 262 4.74 9.74 24.06
CA GLY A 262 4.14 8.68 24.87
C GLY A 262 4.69 7.29 24.53
N VAL A 263 5.51 6.72 25.41
CA VAL A 263 6.04 5.36 25.32
C VAL A 263 5.30 4.43 26.29
N GLY A 264 5.16 3.15 25.93
CA GLY A 264 4.62 2.16 26.84
C GLY A 264 5.00 0.73 26.46
N HIS A 265 4.88 -0.18 27.43
CA HIS A 265 5.03 -1.62 27.17
C HIS A 265 4.06 -2.07 26.07
N LEU A 266 4.54 -2.92 25.16
CA LEU A 266 3.73 -3.44 24.05
C LEU A 266 2.43 -4.11 24.55
N ALA A 267 2.53 -4.90 25.61
CA ALA A 267 1.38 -5.57 26.23
C ALA A 267 0.39 -4.57 26.86
N CYS A 268 0.88 -3.47 27.43
CA CYS A 268 0.03 -2.42 27.98
C CYS A 268 -0.71 -1.67 26.87
N TRP A 269 -0.02 -1.33 25.78
CA TRP A 269 -0.66 -0.73 24.61
C TRP A 269 -1.72 -1.65 24.01
N SER A 270 -1.45 -2.94 23.85
CA SER A 270 -2.45 -3.85 23.27
C SER A 270 -3.71 -3.91 24.13
N ARG A 271 -3.56 -4.10 25.46
CA ARG A 271 -4.70 -4.14 26.39
C ARG A 271 -5.49 -2.83 26.43
N GLN A 272 -4.82 -1.69 26.25
CA GLN A 272 -5.46 -0.38 26.23
C GLN A 272 -6.27 -0.14 24.95
N LEU A 273 -5.81 -0.67 23.82
CA LEU A 273 -6.43 -0.46 22.51
C LEU A 273 -7.47 -1.53 22.16
N LEU A 274 -7.48 -2.67 22.86
CA LEU A 274 -8.51 -3.70 22.71
C LEU A 274 -9.83 -3.27 23.37
N PRO A 275 -10.97 -3.56 22.74
CA PRO A 275 -12.28 -3.30 23.34
C PRO A 275 -12.45 -4.19 24.59
N ARG A 276 -12.93 -3.60 25.68
CA ARG A 276 -13.16 -4.32 26.94
C ARG A 276 -14.50 -5.07 26.99
N THR A 277 -15.42 -4.72 26.09
CA THR A 277 -16.79 -5.23 26.03
C THR A 277 -17.28 -5.26 24.59
N GLY A 278 -18.23 -6.15 24.28
CA GLY A 278 -18.86 -6.29 22.96
C GLY A 278 -18.41 -7.53 22.17
N GLU A 279 -18.83 -7.62 20.91
CA GLU A 279 -18.57 -8.77 20.02
C GLU A 279 -17.08 -9.06 19.77
N ASN A 280 -16.23 -8.06 20.01
CA ASN A 280 -14.78 -8.13 19.80
C ASN A 280 -13.99 -8.31 21.11
N ALA A 281 -14.65 -8.71 22.21
CA ALA A 281 -13.99 -8.85 23.52
C ALA A 281 -12.88 -9.91 23.56
N ASP A 282 -12.94 -10.91 22.66
CA ASP A 282 -11.94 -11.97 22.53
C ASP A 282 -10.83 -11.63 21.52
N ASP A 283 -10.81 -10.40 20.98
CA ASP A 283 -9.78 -9.99 20.02
C ASP A 283 -8.40 -9.92 20.69
N ILE A 284 -7.40 -10.45 19.98
CA ILE A 284 -6.00 -10.42 20.43
C ILE A 284 -5.24 -9.27 19.76
N LEU A 285 -5.65 -8.86 18.56
CA LEU A 285 -4.94 -7.87 17.74
C LEU A 285 -5.69 -6.54 17.73
N PRO A 286 -5.13 -5.48 18.34
CA PRO A 286 -5.69 -4.15 18.20
C PRO A 286 -5.63 -3.67 16.75
N VAL A 287 -6.58 -2.82 16.38
CA VAL A 287 -6.62 -2.17 15.06
C VAL A 287 -6.30 -0.69 15.20
N GLN A 288 -7.05 0.01 16.04
CA GLN A 288 -6.92 1.44 16.30
C GLN A 288 -7.37 1.77 17.72
N GLY A 289 -7.03 2.94 18.21
CA GLY A 289 -7.56 3.48 19.47
C GLY A 289 -6.94 4.83 19.79
N LYS A 290 -6.99 5.24 21.07
CA LYS A 290 -6.50 6.55 21.50
C LYS A 290 -5.27 6.44 22.39
N CYS A 291 -4.33 7.36 22.20
CA CYS A 291 -3.17 7.48 23.07
C CYS A 291 -3.58 7.99 24.47
N PRO A 292 -3.17 7.35 25.58
CA PRO A 292 -3.47 7.84 26.94
C PRO A 292 -2.83 9.19 27.29
N LYS A 293 -1.75 9.58 26.61
CA LYS A 293 -1.00 10.82 26.87
C LYS A 293 -1.53 12.01 26.07
N CYS A 294 -1.64 11.89 24.75
CA CYS A 294 -2.07 12.99 23.88
C CYS A 294 -3.53 12.91 23.43
N HIS A 295 -4.24 11.82 23.75
CA HIS A 295 -5.63 11.54 23.35
C HIS A 295 -5.89 11.47 21.83
N GLY A 296 -4.87 11.67 21.00
CA GLY A 296 -4.95 11.50 19.55
C GLY A 296 -5.15 10.04 19.17
N ASP A 297 -5.76 9.84 18.00
CA ASP A 297 -5.97 8.51 17.43
C ASP A 297 -4.63 7.90 17.01
N VAL A 298 -4.51 6.59 17.16
CA VAL A 298 -3.35 5.81 16.76
C VAL A 298 -3.78 4.55 16.03
N GLN A 299 -3.02 4.18 15.01
CA GLN A 299 -3.19 2.94 14.26
C GLN A 299 -2.15 1.92 14.74
N TRP A 300 -2.62 0.73 15.15
CA TRP A 300 -1.74 -0.31 15.67
C TRP A 300 -0.69 -0.74 14.63
N GLY A 301 -1.08 -0.83 13.36
CA GLY A 301 -0.18 -1.17 12.27
C GLY A 301 1.02 -0.22 12.14
N ASP A 302 0.80 1.08 12.28
CA ASP A 302 1.86 2.09 12.16
C ASP A 302 2.81 2.01 13.36
N MET A 303 2.27 1.85 14.57
CA MET A 303 3.06 1.65 15.79
C MET A 303 3.94 0.40 15.71
N MET A 304 3.40 -0.71 15.20
CA MET A 304 4.17 -1.95 15.03
C MET A 304 5.23 -1.81 13.93
N THR A 305 4.97 -0.97 12.92
CA THR A 305 5.94 -0.73 11.85
C THR A 305 7.15 0.03 12.37
N GLU A 306 6.96 1.11 13.14
CA GLU A 306 8.06 1.80 13.84
C GLU A 306 8.79 0.87 14.80
N LEU A 307 8.05 0.16 15.67
CA LEU A 307 8.65 -0.74 16.65
C LEU A 307 9.55 -1.79 16.00
N THR A 308 9.06 -2.44 14.95
CA THR A 308 9.85 -3.47 14.25
C THR A 308 11.00 -2.89 13.45
N LEU A 309 10.87 -1.68 12.90
CA LEU A 309 11.96 -0.95 12.26
C LEU A 309 13.09 -0.64 13.25
N ARG A 310 12.77 -0.07 14.41
CA ARG A 310 13.76 0.27 15.42
C ARG A 310 14.49 -0.97 15.97
N LEU A 311 13.77 -2.08 16.14
CA LEU A 311 14.34 -3.30 16.71
C LEU A 311 15.06 -4.20 15.71
N ARG A 312 14.62 -4.24 14.44
CA ARG A 312 15.08 -5.24 13.44
C ARG A 312 15.54 -4.62 12.12
N GLY A 313 15.34 -3.33 11.93
CA GLY A 313 15.52 -2.60 10.68
C GLY A 313 16.52 -1.45 10.78
N GLN A 314 17.51 -1.53 11.68
CA GLN A 314 18.46 -0.43 11.93
C GLN A 314 19.12 0.10 10.66
N LYS A 315 19.49 -0.80 9.72
CA LYS A 315 20.05 -0.40 8.41
C LYS A 315 19.07 0.40 7.55
N GLU A 316 17.78 0.07 7.61
CA GLU A 316 16.73 0.81 6.90
C GLU A 316 16.47 2.17 7.58
N VAL A 317 16.49 2.22 8.91
CA VAL A 317 16.39 3.47 9.69
C VAL A 317 17.55 4.42 9.36
N GLU A 318 18.79 3.94 9.40
CA GLU A 318 19.96 4.74 9.00
C GLU A 318 19.84 5.26 7.57
N LYS A 319 19.34 4.42 6.64
CA LYS A 319 19.14 4.83 5.24
C LYS A 319 18.05 5.89 5.11
N LEU A 320 16.97 5.77 5.87
CA LEU A 320 15.84 6.70 5.87
C LEU A 320 16.21 8.06 6.45
N LEU A 321 16.99 8.08 7.53
CA LEU A 321 17.40 9.30 8.24
C LEU A 321 18.63 9.98 7.62
N LYS A 322 19.37 9.32 6.73
CA LYS A 322 20.47 9.94 5.98
C LYS A 322 19.96 11.10 5.13
N THR A 323 20.47 12.29 5.40
CA THR A 323 20.22 13.47 4.57
C THR A 323 20.80 13.25 3.17
N LYS A 324 19.96 13.28 2.12
CA LYS A 324 20.45 13.21 0.73
C LYS A 324 21.37 14.39 0.48
N ARG A 325 22.69 14.15 0.36
CA ARG A 325 23.65 15.16 -0.11
C ARG A 325 23.19 15.62 -1.50
N LYS A 326 22.81 16.90 -1.65
CA LYS A 326 22.60 17.52 -2.97
C LYS A 326 23.87 17.31 -3.80
N ARG A 327 23.77 16.60 -4.93
CA ARG A 327 24.87 16.55 -5.91
C ARG A 327 25.11 17.97 -6.40
N ARG A 328 26.26 18.56 -6.05
CA ARG A 328 26.75 19.79 -6.66
C ARG A 328 26.94 19.51 -8.15
N VAL A 329 26.14 20.15 -9.00
CA VAL A 329 26.38 20.17 -10.45
C VAL A 329 27.68 20.94 -10.66
N ALA A 330 28.72 20.25 -11.13
CA ALA A 330 29.95 20.89 -11.53
C ALA A 330 29.68 21.73 -12.79
N LYS A 331 29.74 23.06 -12.68
CA LYS A 331 29.78 23.95 -13.84
C LYS A 331 31.06 23.64 -14.62
N ALA A 332 30.92 23.10 -15.81
CA ALA A 332 32.02 23.00 -16.76
C ALA A 332 32.36 24.41 -17.26
N ASN A 333 33.58 24.89 -16.99
CA ASN A 333 34.08 26.14 -17.54
C ASN A 333 34.31 25.97 -19.06
N ILE A 334 33.55 26.71 -19.86
CA ILE A 334 33.80 26.93 -21.28
C ILE A 334 35.09 27.74 -21.39
N LYS A 335 36.15 27.15 -21.97
CA LYS A 335 37.32 27.91 -22.42
C LYS A 335 36.99 28.51 -23.79
N THR A 336 36.85 29.84 -23.82
CA THR A 336 36.82 30.64 -25.03
C THR A 336 38.18 30.52 -25.72
N VAL A 337 38.22 29.89 -26.90
CA VAL A 337 39.39 29.93 -27.78
C VAL A 337 39.30 31.23 -28.56
N VAL A 338 40.17 32.18 -28.24
CA VAL A 338 40.39 33.38 -29.06
C VAL A 338 41.28 32.96 -30.22
N ALA A 339 40.77 33.16 -31.43
CA ALA A 339 41.52 32.98 -32.66
C ALA A 339 42.57 34.09 -32.81
N THR A 340 43.79 33.69 -33.16
CA THR A 340 44.81 34.51 -33.81
C THR A 340 45.26 33.79 -35.05
#